data_AF-A0A258YEF2-F1
#
_entry.id   AF-A0A258YEF2-F1
#
_cell.length_a   1.000
_cell.length_b   1.000
_cell.length_c   1.000
_cell.angle_alpha   90.00
_cell.angle_beta   90.00
_cell.angle_gamma   90.00
#
_symmetry.space_group_name_H-M   'P 1'
#
loop_
_entity.id
_entity.type
_entity.pdbx_description
1 polymer ?
#
loop_
_entity_poly.entity_id
_entity_poly.type
_entity_poly.pdbx_seq_one_letter_code
_entity_poly.pdbx_strand_id
1 'polypeptide(L)'
;MMKKILFALLAFPLFALSQTEQYYVTFLKGTVVLQRTKQPLKPGDKISAEDKLIFKDKTCKLNCISPGKGRFEISATQGKANEEGELLAVLKSSLLPVANTYHLSTRALMFEGYEPKTYFRSEETNNRILLLTDQALPIVSSYKREAGNFFFVQYQLNGKTITRKVEHSELGLQFKPELFMDGTSHTEKAMLCYQSKESGTARSSVLAEFIPVLSNTTEIKEQVKLVSKFSGITDPKKLNAEITSHIYANYGKIGLETLSNLGQ
;
A
#
# COMPACT_ATOMS: atom_id res chain seq x y z
N MET A 1 -76.14 -13.33 -7.69
CA MET A 1 -75.65 -13.67 -6.33
C MET A 1 -74.20 -14.16 -6.46
N MET A 2 -73.24 -13.25 -6.61
CA MET A 2 -71.80 -13.55 -6.76
C MET A 2 -71.06 -12.24 -6.49
N LYS A 3 -70.36 -12.13 -5.35
CA LYS A 3 -69.33 -11.11 -5.05
C LYS A 3 -68.81 -11.31 -3.63
N LYS A 4 -68.01 -12.37 -3.41
CA LYS A 4 -67.18 -12.54 -2.20
C LYS A 4 -65.91 -13.34 -2.53
N ILE A 5 -65.16 -12.92 -3.54
CA ILE A 5 -63.80 -13.43 -3.78
C ILE A 5 -62.96 -12.28 -4.31
N LEU A 6 -62.51 -11.36 -3.45
CA LEU A 6 -61.40 -10.46 -3.81
C LEU A 6 -60.85 -9.72 -2.58
N PHE A 7 -60.26 -10.40 -1.60
CA PHE A 7 -59.50 -9.71 -0.54
C PHE A 7 -58.45 -10.60 0.15
N ALA A 8 -57.69 -11.36 -0.63
CA ALA A 8 -56.62 -12.21 -0.09
C ALA A 8 -55.35 -12.18 -0.97
N LEU A 9 -54.97 -11.00 -1.46
CA LEU A 9 -53.82 -10.85 -2.36
C LEU A 9 -53.09 -9.52 -2.18
N LEU A 10 -52.67 -9.14 -0.98
CA LEU A 10 -51.73 -8.01 -0.77
C LEU A 10 -51.19 -7.93 0.66
N ALA A 11 -50.49 -8.97 1.11
CA ALA A 11 -49.68 -8.90 2.33
C ALA A 11 -48.53 -9.90 2.27
N PHE A 12 -47.76 -9.91 1.18
CA PHE A 12 -46.39 -10.39 1.24
C PHE A 12 -45.52 -9.16 1.49
N PRO A 13 -45.10 -8.87 2.73
CA PRO A 13 -44.05 -7.88 2.92
C PRO A 13 -42.84 -8.44 2.17
N LEU A 14 -42.40 -7.69 1.15
CA LEU A 14 -41.06 -7.81 0.60
C LEU A 14 -40.10 -7.59 1.76
N PHE A 15 -39.73 -8.67 2.46
CA PHE A 15 -38.47 -8.76 3.15
C PHE A 15 -37.40 -8.72 2.06
N ALA A 16 -37.17 -7.53 1.51
CA ALA A 16 -35.89 -7.20 0.94
C ALA A 16 -34.91 -7.43 2.09
N LEU A 17 -34.29 -8.62 2.09
CA LEU A 17 -33.10 -8.92 2.84
C LEU A 17 -32.10 -7.84 2.45
N SER A 18 -32.09 -6.74 3.21
CA SER A 18 -30.98 -5.81 3.25
C SER A 18 -29.81 -6.66 3.67
N GLN A 19 -29.02 -7.14 2.69
CA GLN A 19 -27.76 -7.77 3.00
C GLN A 19 -26.96 -6.71 3.75
N THR A 20 -26.76 -6.94 5.04
CA THR A 20 -25.94 -6.07 5.86
C THR A 20 -24.58 -5.98 5.19
N GLU A 21 -24.25 -4.79 4.71
CA GLU A 21 -23.00 -4.51 4.00
C GLU A 21 -21.83 -4.98 4.86
N GLN A 22 -20.94 -5.76 4.26
CA GLN A 22 -19.81 -6.37 4.97
C GLN A 22 -18.53 -5.71 4.50
N TYR A 23 -17.70 -5.31 5.45
CA TYR A 23 -16.40 -4.72 5.17
C TYR A 23 -15.32 -5.70 5.65
N TYR A 24 -14.31 -5.90 4.83
CA TYR A 24 -13.18 -6.75 5.13
C TYR A 24 -11.94 -5.89 5.31
N VAL A 25 -11.24 -6.04 6.43
CA VAL A 25 -10.00 -5.33 6.69
C VAL A 25 -8.95 -5.80 5.69
N THR A 26 -8.35 -4.87 4.96
CA THR A 26 -7.31 -5.16 3.98
C THR A 26 -5.93 -4.73 4.47
N PHE A 27 -5.85 -3.58 5.13
CA PHE A 27 -4.59 -3.01 5.63
C PHE A 27 -4.78 -2.41 7.02
N LEU A 28 -3.74 -2.52 7.86
CA LEU A 28 -3.68 -1.94 9.19
C LEU A 28 -2.29 -1.35 9.45
N LYS A 29 -2.27 -0.09 9.90
CA LYS A 29 -1.10 0.56 10.50
C LYS A 29 -1.44 0.86 11.96
N GLY A 30 -0.56 0.44 12.87
CA GLY A 30 -0.78 0.57 14.31
C GLY A 30 -1.80 -0.44 14.86
N THR A 31 -2.32 -0.19 16.05
CA THR A 31 -3.27 -1.09 16.73
C THR A 31 -4.68 -0.51 16.73
N VAL A 32 -5.60 -1.24 16.09
CA VAL A 32 -7.03 -0.91 16.08
C VAL A 32 -7.80 -2.04 16.74
N VAL A 33 -8.64 -1.71 17.71
CA VAL A 33 -9.42 -2.68 18.51
C VAL A 33 -10.90 -2.53 18.20
N LEU A 34 -11.58 -3.66 18.03
CA LEU A 34 -13.04 -3.67 17.88
C LEU A 34 -13.71 -3.51 19.24
N GLN A 35 -14.51 -2.47 19.46
CA GLN A 35 -15.05 -2.15 20.78
C GLN A 35 -15.92 -3.27 21.36
N ARG A 36 -16.69 -3.98 20.51
CA ARG A 36 -17.62 -5.04 20.93
C ARG A 36 -16.89 -6.27 21.48
N THR A 37 -15.80 -6.69 20.84
CA THR A 37 -15.05 -7.91 21.21
C THR A 37 -13.83 -7.62 22.07
N LYS A 38 -13.39 -6.36 22.12
CA LYS A 38 -12.13 -5.92 22.74
C LYS A 38 -10.89 -6.62 22.16
N GLN A 39 -11.02 -7.23 20.98
CA GLN A 39 -9.92 -7.88 20.28
C GLN A 39 -9.28 -6.94 19.27
N PRO A 40 -7.94 -6.98 19.10
CA PRO A 40 -7.27 -6.28 18.03
C PRO A 40 -7.72 -6.85 16.68
N LEU A 41 -7.95 -5.95 15.72
CA LEU A 41 -8.24 -6.33 14.35
C LEU A 41 -6.95 -6.76 13.64
N LYS A 42 -7.12 -7.65 12.66
CA LYS A 42 -6.07 -8.06 11.73
C LYS A 42 -6.59 -8.04 10.27
N PRO A 43 -5.69 -7.99 9.27
CA PRO A 43 -6.10 -8.15 7.88
C PRO A 43 -6.92 -9.44 7.67
N GLY A 44 -7.97 -9.33 6.86
CA GLY A 44 -8.95 -10.39 6.62
C GLY A 44 -10.13 -10.44 7.60
N ASP A 45 -10.07 -9.73 8.72
CA ASP A 45 -11.20 -9.64 9.65
C ASP A 45 -12.39 -8.94 9.01
N LYS A 46 -13.58 -9.33 9.46
CA LYS A 46 -14.86 -8.79 9.00
C LYS A 46 -15.40 -7.80 10.03
N ILE A 47 -15.83 -6.63 9.56
CA ILE A 47 -16.46 -5.57 10.34
C ILE A 47 -17.76 -5.10 9.68
N SER A 48 -18.69 -4.56 10.47
CA SER A 48 -19.96 -3.97 9.99
C SER A 48 -19.94 -2.44 10.05
N ALA A 49 -20.87 -1.79 9.34
CA ALA A 49 -21.00 -0.32 9.33
C ALA A 49 -21.28 0.30 10.72
N GLU A 50 -21.81 -0.50 11.63
CA GLU A 50 -22.20 -0.13 12.99
C GLU A 50 -21.08 -0.40 14.01
N ASP A 51 -20.04 -1.13 13.61
CA ASP A 51 -18.92 -1.42 14.48
C ASP A 51 -18.18 -0.13 14.87
N LYS A 52 -17.78 -0.09 16.14
CA LYS A 52 -17.00 1.00 16.72
C LYS A 52 -15.55 0.55 16.87
N LEU A 53 -14.66 1.36 16.34
CA LEU A 53 -13.23 1.08 16.29
C LEU A 53 -12.48 2.00 17.25
N ILE A 54 -11.61 1.41 18.05
CA ILE A 54 -10.74 2.11 18.99
C ILE A 54 -9.33 2.12 18.39
N PHE A 55 -8.86 3.30 18.02
CA PHE A 55 -7.51 3.52 17.52
C PHE A 55 -6.62 3.86 18.72
N LYS A 56 -5.55 3.09 18.92
CA LYS A 56 -4.64 3.26 20.07
C LYS A 56 -3.77 4.51 19.98
N ASP A 57 -3.55 5.03 18.77
CA ASP A 57 -2.81 6.27 18.55
C ASP A 57 -3.32 7.03 17.31
N LYS A 58 -2.89 8.30 17.17
CA LYS A 58 -3.27 9.20 16.06
C LYS A 58 -2.68 8.81 14.70
N THR A 59 -1.65 7.96 14.69
CA THR A 59 -0.97 7.50 13.46
C THR A 59 -1.60 6.22 12.90
N CYS A 60 -2.53 5.61 13.64
CA CYS A 60 -3.23 4.42 13.23
C CYS A 60 -4.12 4.68 12.01
N LYS A 61 -4.10 3.72 11.10
CA LYS A 61 -4.88 3.73 9.85
C LYS A 61 -5.41 2.32 9.58
N LEU A 62 -6.65 2.23 9.14
CA LEU A 62 -7.31 1.00 8.71
C LEU A 62 -7.85 1.20 7.29
N ASN A 63 -7.58 0.27 6.40
CA ASN A 63 -8.32 0.17 5.14
C ASN A 63 -9.23 -1.06 5.18
N CYS A 64 -10.43 -0.90 4.64
CA CYS A 64 -11.33 -1.99 4.41
C CYS A 64 -11.93 -1.93 3.01
N ILE A 65 -12.46 -3.06 2.55
CA ILE A 65 -13.11 -3.17 1.26
C ILE A 65 -14.47 -3.84 1.41
N SER A 66 -15.46 -3.32 0.69
CA SER A 66 -16.78 -3.94 0.53
C SER A 66 -16.94 -4.34 -0.94
N PRO A 67 -17.47 -5.55 -1.23
CA PRO A 67 -17.71 -5.99 -2.61
C PRO A 67 -18.64 -5.05 -3.40
N GLY A 68 -19.60 -4.41 -2.73
CA GLY A 68 -20.58 -3.53 -3.37
C GLY A 68 -20.17 -2.06 -3.42
N LYS A 69 -19.28 -1.62 -2.52
CA LYS A 69 -18.97 -0.20 -2.33
C LYS A 69 -17.49 0.17 -2.50
N GLY A 70 -16.61 -0.81 -2.71
CA GLY A 70 -15.19 -0.59 -2.94
C GLY A 70 -14.39 -0.32 -1.66
N ARG A 71 -13.25 0.35 -1.82
CA ARG A 71 -12.29 0.63 -0.75
C ARG A 71 -12.65 1.85 0.09
N PHE A 72 -12.34 1.72 1.37
CA PHE A 72 -12.46 2.78 2.36
C PHE A 72 -11.19 2.88 3.20
N GLU A 73 -10.85 4.11 3.55
CA GLU A 73 -9.83 4.42 4.54
C GLU A 73 -10.49 5.01 5.78
N ILE A 74 -10.02 4.58 6.95
CA ILE A 74 -10.40 5.10 8.27
C ILE A 74 -9.12 5.46 9.00
N SER A 75 -9.04 6.70 9.47
CA SER A 75 -7.89 7.19 10.22
C SER A 75 -8.31 7.74 11.58
N ALA A 76 -7.39 7.65 12.53
CA ALA A 76 -7.62 8.10 13.91
C ALA A 76 -7.87 9.62 14.02
N THR A 77 -7.48 10.41 13.01
CA THR A 77 -7.71 11.87 12.95
C THR A 77 -9.19 12.25 12.90
N GLN A 78 -10.09 11.29 12.63
CA GLN A 78 -11.54 11.50 12.57
C GLN A 78 -12.28 11.14 13.87
N GLY A 79 -11.58 10.58 14.86
CA GLY A 79 -12.17 10.20 16.14
C GLY A 79 -12.19 11.34 17.17
N LYS A 80 -13.16 11.31 18.09
CA LYS A 80 -13.08 12.10 19.32
C LYS A 80 -12.22 11.34 20.32
N ALA A 81 -11.22 12.00 20.91
CA ALA A 81 -10.38 11.42 21.95
C ALA A 81 -11.19 11.23 23.23
N ASN A 82 -11.08 10.07 23.88
CA ASN A 82 -11.57 9.86 25.24
C ASN A 82 -10.53 10.35 26.28
N GLU A 83 -10.87 10.27 27.57
CA GLU A 83 -10.01 10.71 28.69
C GLU A 83 -8.67 9.96 28.77
N GLU A 84 -8.55 8.81 28.10
CA GLU A 84 -7.36 7.97 28.03
C GLU A 84 -6.52 8.22 26.74
N GLY A 85 -6.96 9.14 25.87
CA GLY A 85 -6.29 9.46 24.61
C GLY A 85 -6.60 8.52 23.44
N GLU A 86 -7.50 7.56 23.62
CA GLU A 86 -7.98 6.65 22.56
C GLU A 86 -9.00 7.35 21.65
N LEU A 87 -8.96 7.05 20.35
CA LEU A 87 -9.82 7.70 19.35
C LEU A 87 -10.91 6.73 18.90
N LEU A 88 -12.16 7.10 19.16
CA LEU A 88 -13.33 6.31 18.77
C LEU A 88 -13.85 6.78 17.41
N ALA A 89 -13.82 5.89 16.41
CA ALA A 89 -14.43 6.13 15.11
C ALA A 89 -15.63 5.18 14.92
N VAL A 90 -16.75 5.74 14.49
CA VAL A 90 -17.90 4.96 14.00
C VAL A 90 -17.70 4.76 12.50
N LEU A 91 -17.75 3.51 12.02
CA LEU A 91 -17.43 3.19 10.63
C LEU A 91 -18.26 4.05 9.67
N LYS A 92 -19.59 4.04 9.81
CA LYS A 92 -20.54 4.78 8.94
C LYS A 92 -20.23 6.27 8.75
N SER A 93 -19.65 6.96 9.74
CA SER A 93 -19.33 8.40 9.66
C SER A 93 -17.90 8.70 9.21
N SER A 94 -17.06 7.67 9.06
CA SER A 94 -15.61 7.79 8.85
C SER A 94 -15.15 7.12 7.55
N LEU A 95 -16.10 6.64 6.72
CA LEU A 95 -15.83 6.03 5.42
C LEU A 95 -15.51 7.12 4.40
N LEU A 96 -14.22 7.31 4.10
CA LEU A 96 -13.80 8.07 2.92
C LEU A 96 -13.59 7.10 1.75
N PRO A 97 -14.31 7.27 0.62
CA PRO A 97 -14.02 6.49 -0.58
C PRO A 97 -12.63 6.86 -1.09
N VAL A 98 -11.82 5.86 -1.45
CA VAL A 98 -10.50 6.12 -2.00
C VAL A 98 -10.65 6.49 -3.48
N ALA A 99 -10.51 7.77 -3.80
CA ALA A 99 -10.86 8.33 -5.11
C ALA A 99 -9.90 7.98 -6.27
N ASN A 100 -8.76 7.32 -6.00
CA ASN A 100 -7.75 7.06 -7.02
C ASN A 100 -7.86 5.62 -7.53
N THR A 101 -8.18 5.48 -8.81
CA THR A 101 -8.03 4.25 -9.59
C THR A 101 -6.91 4.47 -10.61
N TYR A 102 -5.78 3.78 -10.44
CA TYR A 102 -4.66 3.88 -11.38
C TYR A 102 -4.92 3.00 -12.60
N HIS A 103 -4.92 3.61 -13.79
CA HIS A 103 -5.03 2.87 -15.05
C HIS A 103 -3.67 2.37 -15.50
N LEU A 104 -3.49 1.05 -15.52
CA LEU A 104 -2.27 0.42 -16.00
C LEU A 104 -2.29 0.34 -17.53
N SER A 105 -1.31 0.99 -18.18
CA SER A 105 -0.98 0.75 -19.58
C SER A 105 0.18 -0.25 -19.64
N THR A 106 -0.11 -1.51 -19.99
CA THR A 106 0.92 -2.52 -20.25
C THR A 106 1.32 -2.44 -21.72
N ARG A 107 2.42 -1.76 -22.02
CA ARG A 107 3.11 -1.93 -23.31
C ARG A 107 4.20 -2.97 -23.11
N ALA A 108 3.98 -4.16 -23.66
CA ALA A 108 4.98 -5.22 -23.72
C ALA A 108 6.12 -4.83 -24.67
N LEU A 109 7.13 -4.19 -24.11
CA LEU A 109 8.50 -4.24 -24.61
C LEU A 109 9.27 -5.12 -23.62
N MET A 110 10.27 -5.87 -24.09
CA MET A 110 11.12 -6.66 -23.21
C MET A 110 11.59 -5.79 -22.03
N PHE A 111 11.25 -6.19 -20.82
CA PHE A 111 11.61 -5.44 -19.63
C PHE A 111 13.10 -5.62 -19.33
N GLU A 112 13.88 -4.57 -19.53
CA GLU A 112 15.35 -4.57 -19.34
C GLU A 112 15.78 -3.99 -17.98
N GLY A 113 14.82 -3.72 -17.10
CA GLY A 113 15.05 -3.06 -15.82
C GLY A 113 14.50 -1.63 -15.77
N TYR A 114 14.51 -1.04 -14.57
CA TYR A 114 14.01 0.30 -14.34
C TYR A 114 15.11 1.35 -14.54
N GLU A 115 14.78 2.48 -15.16
CA GLU A 115 15.63 3.68 -15.16
C GLU A 115 15.52 4.36 -13.78
N PRO A 116 16.59 4.40 -12.96
CA PRO A 116 16.51 4.92 -11.60
C PRO A 116 16.00 6.36 -11.52
N LYS A 117 16.37 7.23 -12.46
CA LYS A 117 15.95 8.65 -12.45
C LYS A 117 14.44 8.83 -12.53
N THR A 118 13.74 7.92 -13.22
CA THR A 118 12.28 7.99 -13.41
C THR A 118 11.54 7.06 -12.45
N TYR A 119 12.14 5.92 -12.09
CA TYR A 119 11.52 4.97 -11.17
C TYR A 119 11.30 5.57 -9.78
N PHE A 120 12.35 6.17 -9.20
CA PHE A 120 12.33 6.71 -7.85
C PHE A 120 11.64 8.08 -7.73
N ARG A 121 11.10 8.62 -8.83
CA ARG A 121 10.25 9.81 -8.82
C ARG A 121 8.80 9.38 -8.97
N SER A 122 7.94 9.80 -8.04
CA SER A 122 6.53 9.42 -8.07
C SER A 122 5.67 10.45 -7.36
N GLU A 123 5.20 11.45 -8.11
CA GLU A 123 4.28 12.46 -7.57
C GLU A 123 2.97 11.80 -7.08
N GLU A 124 2.49 10.79 -7.81
CA GLU A 124 1.30 9.99 -7.50
C GLU A 124 1.29 9.38 -6.09
N THR A 125 2.48 9.09 -5.55
CA THR A 125 2.63 8.44 -4.24
C THR A 125 3.37 9.33 -3.24
N ASN A 126 3.47 10.63 -3.52
CA ASN A 126 4.23 11.61 -2.73
C ASN A 126 5.70 11.17 -2.53
N ASN A 127 6.31 10.68 -3.61
CA ASN A 127 7.65 10.12 -3.70
C ASN A 127 7.91 8.90 -2.80
N ARG A 128 6.86 8.23 -2.30
CA ARG A 128 7.01 6.97 -1.56
C ARG A 128 7.29 5.82 -2.52
N ILE A 129 8.39 5.13 -2.33
CA ILE A 129 8.79 4.00 -3.17
C ILE A 129 8.80 2.75 -2.30
N LEU A 130 7.99 1.76 -2.70
CA LEU A 130 7.98 0.45 -2.09
C LEU A 130 9.20 -0.35 -2.56
N LEU A 131 10.06 -0.70 -1.61
CA LEU A 131 11.25 -1.50 -1.80
C LEU A 131 11.06 -2.86 -1.13
N LEU A 132 11.08 -3.92 -1.94
CA LEU A 132 10.99 -5.29 -1.45
C LEU A 132 12.34 -5.73 -0.89
N THR A 133 12.40 -6.03 0.40
CA THR A 133 13.66 -6.33 1.11
C THR A 133 14.24 -7.70 0.75
N ASP A 134 13.41 -8.58 0.18
CA ASP A 134 13.73 -9.95 -0.22
C ASP A 134 13.84 -10.13 -1.74
N GLN A 135 13.76 -9.04 -2.51
CA GLN A 135 13.93 -9.06 -3.97
C GLN A 135 14.91 -8.00 -4.44
N ALA A 136 15.65 -8.32 -5.50
CA ALA A 136 16.47 -7.33 -6.19
C ALA A 136 15.59 -6.44 -7.08
N LEU A 137 15.85 -5.14 -7.10
CA LEU A 137 15.24 -4.19 -8.04
C LEU A 137 16.05 -4.19 -9.35
N PRO A 138 15.50 -4.70 -10.46
CA PRO A 138 16.21 -4.72 -11.74
C PRO A 138 16.42 -3.29 -12.24
N ILE A 139 17.66 -2.95 -12.61
CA ILE A 139 18.05 -1.64 -13.13
C ILE A 139 18.57 -1.81 -14.55
N VAL A 140 18.28 -0.84 -15.42
CA VAL A 140 18.78 -0.82 -16.80
C VAL A 140 20.30 -0.98 -16.88
N SER A 141 20.77 -1.73 -17.88
CA SER A 141 22.17 -2.12 -18.06
C SER A 141 23.14 -0.96 -18.33
N SER A 142 22.62 0.24 -18.65
CA SER A 142 23.42 1.46 -18.83
C SER A 142 24.16 1.88 -17.55
N TYR A 143 23.71 1.45 -16.37
CA TYR A 143 24.42 1.64 -15.12
C TYR A 143 25.31 0.43 -14.81
N LYS A 144 26.62 0.63 -14.93
CA LYS A 144 27.63 -0.37 -14.56
C LYS A 144 27.60 -0.62 -13.05
N ARG A 145 27.85 -1.87 -12.64
CA ARG A 145 27.80 -2.32 -11.24
C ARG A 145 29.10 -3.06 -10.91
N GLU A 146 30.21 -2.34 -10.91
CA GLU A 146 31.56 -2.91 -10.67
C GLU A 146 32.29 -2.10 -9.59
N ALA A 147 33.52 -2.46 -9.23
CA ALA A 147 34.22 -1.86 -8.08
C ALA A 147 34.29 -0.31 -8.12
N GLY A 148 34.40 0.27 -9.32
CA GLY A 148 34.42 1.73 -9.52
C GLY A 148 33.06 2.38 -9.81
N ASN A 149 32.02 1.59 -10.08
CA ASN A 149 30.70 2.06 -10.49
C ASN A 149 29.62 1.44 -9.60
N PHE A 150 28.99 2.24 -8.74
CA PHE A 150 28.02 1.71 -7.77
C PHE A 150 26.96 2.70 -7.35
N PHE A 151 25.84 2.14 -6.89
CA PHE A 151 24.77 2.91 -6.26
C PHE A 151 25.01 3.05 -4.77
N PHE A 152 24.60 4.20 -4.24
CA PHE A 152 24.57 4.45 -2.82
C PHE A 152 23.36 5.29 -2.45
N VAL A 153 22.88 5.12 -1.23
CA VAL A 153 21.84 5.97 -0.65
C VAL A 153 22.49 7.00 0.27
N GLN A 154 21.93 8.20 0.27
CA GLN A 154 22.34 9.28 1.16
C GLN A 154 21.11 9.91 1.82
N TYR A 155 21.16 10.13 3.12
CA TYR A 155 20.06 10.77 3.87
C TYR A 155 20.59 11.51 5.09
N GLN A 156 19.75 12.36 5.68
CA GLN A 156 20.03 13.03 6.95
C GLN A 156 19.36 12.28 8.09
N LEU A 157 20.11 12.01 9.15
CA LEU A 157 19.58 11.43 10.38
C LEU A 157 20.27 12.11 11.57
N ASN A 158 19.47 12.70 12.48
CA ASN A 158 19.98 13.41 13.66
C ASN A 158 21.04 14.48 13.31
N GLY A 159 20.82 15.24 12.22
CA GLY A 159 21.73 16.27 11.72
C GLY A 159 23.02 15.75 11.06
N LYS A 160 23.18 14.43 10.93
CA LYS A 160 24.33 13.80 10.26
C LYS A 160 23.93 13.24 8.91
N THR A 161 24.81 13.42 7.94
CA THR A 161 24.67 12.77 6.63
C THR A 161 25.16 11.33 6.72
N ILE A 162 24.25 10.41 6.45
CA ILE A 162 24.53 8.98 6.35
C ILE A 162 24.63 8.61 4.87
N THR A 163 25.71 7.91 4.52
CA THR A 163 25.95 7.41 3.17
C THR A 163 26.17 5.91 3.24
N ARG A 164 25.34 5.12 2.55
CA ARG A 164 25.44 3.65 2.53
C ARG A 164 25.44 3.14 1.09
N LYS A 165 26.43 2.31 0.78
CA LYS A 165 26.50 1.63 -0.53
C LYS A 165 25.35 0.64 -0.65
N VAL A 166 24.67 0.66 -1.79
CA VAL A 166 23.61 -0.31 -2.11
C VAL A 166 24.26 -1.56 -2.69
N GLU A 167 23.97 -2.70 -2.09
CA GLU A 167 24.43 -3.99 -2.61
C GLU A 167 23.72 -4.34 -3.91
N HIS A 168 24.34 -5.16 -4.74
CA HIS A 168 23.75 -5.61 -5.99
C HIS A 168 24.03 -7.10 -6.22
N SER A 169 23.17 -7.71 -7.01
CA SER A 169 23.39 -9.01 -7.64
C SER A 169 23.21 -8.88 -9.15
N GLU A 170 23.36 -9.98 -9.88
CA GLU A 170 23.03 -10.05 -11.31
C GLU A 170 21.61 -9.52 -11.59
N LEU A 171 20.67 -9.84 -10.68
CA LEU A 171 19.25 -9.49 -10.80
C LEU A 171 18.94 -8.01 -10.55
N GLY A 172 19.82 -7.24 -9.90
CA GLY A 172 19.55 -5.83 -9.60
C GLY A 172 20.12 -5.32 -8.28
N LEU A 173 19.56 -4.23 -7.78
CA LEU A 173 19.92 -3.60 -6.51
C LEU A 173 19.17 -4.20 -5.33
N GLN A 174 19.84 -4.39 -4.20
CA GLN A 174 19.25 -4.97 -2.99
C GLN A 174 19.04 -3.88 -1.93
N PHE A 175 17.79 -3.70 -1.52
CA PHE A 175 17.39 -2.68 -0.55
C PHE A 175 17.07 -3.30 0.80
N LYS A 176 18.10 -3.57 1.60
CA LYS A 176 17.95 -4.14 2.94
C LYS A 176 17.60 -3.05 3.97
N PRO A 177 16.90 -3.39 5.08
CA PRO A 177 16.50 -2.42 6.11
C PRO A 177 17.66 -1.60 6.68
N GLU A 178 18.85 -2.20 6.79
CA GLU A 178 20.04 -1.56 7.33
C GLU A 178 20.51 -0.40 6.44
N LEU A 179 20.05 -0.27 5.20
CA LEU A 179 20.35 0.91 4.38
C LEU A 179 19.68 2.18 4.92
N PHE A 180 18.53 2.04 5.58
CA PHE A 180 17.65 3.16 5.94
C PHE A 180 17.44 3.33 7.44
N MET A 181 18.11 2.49 8.23
CA MET A 181 17.99 2.45 9.68
C MET A 181 19.35 2.65 10.36
N ASP A 182 19.34 3.44 11.44
CA ASP A 182 20.44 3.51 12.40
C ASP A 182 19.89 3.25 13.80
N GLY A 183 20.10 2.03 14.30
CA GLY A 183 19.42 1.53 15.49
C GLY A 183 17.90 1.49 15.32
N THR A 184 17.17 2.28 16.10
CA THR A 184 15.70 2.36 16.10
C THR A 184 15.14 3.46 15.20
N SER A 185 16.00 4.33 14.66
CA SER A 185 15.56 5.48 13.87
C SER A 185 15.54 5.14 12.38
N HIS A 186 14.47 5.49 11.68
CA HIS A 186 14.32 5.32 10.23
C HIS A 186 14.44 6.67 9.52
N THR A 187 14.96 6.67 8.30
CA THR A 187 14.93 7.88 7.48
C THR A 187 13.55 8.10 6.85
N GLU A 188 13.09 9.34 6.86
CA GLU A 188 11.88 9.77 6.15
C GLU A 188 12.16 10.07 4.68
N LYS A 189 13.40 10.37 4.30
CA LYS A 189 13.77 10.79 2.94
C LYS A 189 15.18 10.37 2.61
N ALA A 190 15.37 9.83 1.41
CA ALA A 190 16.66 9.38 0.91
C ALA A 190 16.91 9.89 -0.52
N MET A 191 18.18 10.07 -0.85
CA MET A 191 18.65 10.30 -2.20
C MET A 191 19.27 9.01 -2.71
N LEU A 192 18.85 8.56 -3.89
CA LEU A 192 19.57 7.55 -4.64
C LEU A 192 20.64 8.24 -5.48
N CYS A 193 21.88 7.83 -5.28
CA CYS A 193 23.03 8.36 -5.97
C CYS A 193 23.74 7.25 -6.73
N TYR A 194 24.48 7.64 -7.76
CA TYR A 194 25.35 6.75 -8.52
C TYR A 194 26.73 7.37 -8.68
N GLN A 195 27.74 6.58 -8.34
CA GLN A 195 29.13 6.90 -8.61
C GLN A 195 29.54 6.21 -9.91
N SER A 196 30.06 6.97 -10.87
CA SER A 196 30.75 6.44 -12.03
C SER A 196 32.25 6.72 -11.95
N LYS A 197 33.07 5.82 -12.49
CA LYS A 197 34.50 6.05 -12.71
C LYS A 197 34.76 6.15 -14.20
N GLU A 198 34.92 7.37 -14.69
CA GLU A 198 35.24 7.69 -16.08
C GLU A 198 36.68 8.20 -16.16
N SER A 199 37.50 7.58 -17.00
CA SER A 199 38.90 7.97 -17.22
C SER A 199 39.70 8.14 -15.91
N GLY A 200 39.49 7.24 -14.95
CA GLY A 200 40.17 7.24 -13.66
C GLY A 200 39.58 8.18 -12.60
N THR A 201 38.69 9.10 -12.98
CA THR A 201 38.08 10.07 -12.07
C THR A 201 36.72 9.59 -11.59
N ALA A 202 36.51 9.55 -10.27
CA ALA A 202 35.21 9.24 -9.68
C ALA A 202 34.29 10.48 -9.76
N ARG A 203 33.08 10.29 -10.27
CA ARG A 203 32.02 11.29 -10.32
C ARG A 203 30.77 10.72 -9.67
N SER A 204 30.18 11.48 -8.75
CA SER A 204 28.94 11.11 -8.09
C SER A 204 27.82 12.02 -8.57
N SER A 205 26.66 11.43 -8.86
CA SER A 205 25.45 12.15 -9.24
C SER A 205 24.27 11.69 -8.41
N VAL A 206 23.42 12.64 -8.01
CA VAL A 206 22.11 12.34 -7.43
C VAL A 206 21.16 12.00 -8.58
N LEU A 207 20.54 10.83 -8.53
CA LEU A 207 19.59 10.39 -9.55
C LEU A 207 18.17 10.81 -9.19
N ALA A 208 17.77 10.59 -7.94
CA ALA A 208 16.43 10.88 -7.45
C ALA A 208 16.42 11.04 -5.93
N GLU A 209 15.37 11.67 -5.44
CA GLU A 209 15.05 11.81 -4.03
C GLU A 209 13.68 11.17 -3.79
N PHE A 210 13.56 10.39 -2.72
CA PHE A 210 12.39 9.55 -2.46
C PHE A 210 12.21 9.23 -0.98
N ILE A 211 11.05 8.69 -0.62
CA ILE A 211 10.71 8.20 0.71
C ILE A 211 10.72 6.66 0.65
N PRO A 212 11.69 5.97 1.28
CA PRO A 212 11.73 4.52 1.25
C PRO A 212 10.59 3.93 2.08
N VAL A 213 9.85 2.97 1.51
CA VAL A 213 8.90 2.15 2.25
C VAL A 213 9.31 0.70 2.08
N LEU A 214 9.65 0.05 3.19
CA LEU A 214 10.21 -1.31 3.16
C LEU A 214 9.12 -2.34 3.47
N SER A 215 9.09 -3.41 2.69
CA SER A 215 8.23 -4.57 2.93
C SER A 215 8.90 -5.82 2.37
N ASN A 216 8.43 -7.01 2.75
CA ASN A 216 8.80 -8.24 2.06
C ASN A 216 7.70 -8.65 1.05
N THR A 217 8.04 -9.57 0.16
CA THR A 217 7.17 -10.11 -0.87
C THR A 217 5.92 -10.78 -0.28
N THR A 218 6.08 -11.53 0.81
CA THR A 218 5.00 -12.27 1.47
C THR A 218 3.88 -11.35 1.93
N GLU A 219 4.23 -10.24 2.59
CA GLU A 219 3.26 -9.24 3.07
C GLU A 219 2.49 -8.62 1.91
N ILE A 220 3.18 -8.20 0.84
CA ILE A 220 2.52 -7.60 -0.32
C ILE A 220 1.62 -8.62 -1.03
N LYS A 221 2.03 -9.88 -1.14
CA LYS A 221 1.18 -10.96 -1.69
C LYS A 221 -0.08 -11.18 -0.87
N GLU A 222 0.01 -11.09 0.45
CA GLU A 222 -1.17 -11.16 1.32
C GLU A 222 -2.13 -10.00 1.05
N GLN A 223 -1.61 -8.77 0.91
CA GLN A 223 -2.40 -7.60 0.54
C GLN A 223 -3.13 -7.78 -0.80
N VAL A 224 -2.40 -8.24 -1.81
CA VAL A 224 -2.97 -8.56 -3.14
C VAL A 224 -4.08 -9.59 -3.01
N LYS A 225 -3.84 -10.69 -2.28
CA LYS A 225 -4.83 -11.76 -2.05
C LYS A 225 -6.09 -11.27 -1.37
N LEU A 226 -5.97 -10.40 -0.36
CA LEU A 226 -7.12 -9.85 0.36
C LEU A 226 -7.99 -8.97 -0.55
N VAL A 227 -7.38 -8.09 -1.35
CA VAL A 227 -8.10 -7.23 -2.29
C VAL A 227 -8.77 -8.08 -3.38
N SER A 228 -8.04 -9.05 -3.97
CA SER A 228 -8.61 -9.97 -4.96
C SER A 228 -9.78 -10.78 -4.42
N LYS A 229 -9.70 -11.24 -3.17
CA LYS A 229 -10.75 -12.04 -2.55
C LYS A 229 -12.01 -11.24 -2.22
N PHE A 230 -11.86 -10.00 -1.73
CA PHE A 230 -12.96 -9.26 -1.11
C PHE A 230 -13.46 -8.06 -1.92
N SER A 231 -12.82 -7.70 -3.03
CA SER A 231 -13.25 -6.57 -3.87
C SER A 231 -14.55 -6.82 -4.63
N GLY A 232 -14.92 -8.07 -4.88
CA GLY A 232 -16.05 -8.42 -5.75
C GLY A 232 -15.83 -8.08 -7.24
N ILE A 233 -14.63 -7.65 -7.62
CA ILE A 233 -14.29 -7.28 -9.00
C ILE A 233 -13.91 -8.54 -9.77
N THR A 234 -14.66 -8.84 -10.83
CA THR A 234 -14.41 -10.00 -11.71
C THR A 234 -13.58 -9.64 -12.94
N ASP A 235 -13.61 -8.39 -13.38
CA ASP A 235 -12.82 -7.92 -14.53
C ASP A 235 -11.33 -7.79 -14.13
N PRO A 236 -10.40 -8.51 -14.80
CA PRO A 236 -9.00 -8.52 -14.41
C PRO A 236 -8.31 -7.15 -14.50
N LYS A 237 -8.69 -6.30 -15.46
CA LYS A 237 -8.09 -4.97 -15.63
C LYS A 237 -8.49 -4.05 -14.47
N LYS A 238 -9.78 -4.05 -14.11
CA LYS A 238 -10.30 -3.31 -12.96
C LYS A 238 -9.71 -3.84 -11.65
N LEU A 239 -9.56 -5.16 -11.52
CA LEU A 239 -8.94 -5.75 -10.33
C LEU A 239 -7.47 -5.34 -10.20
N ASN A 240 -6.69 -5.36 -11.28
CA ASN A 240 -5.30 -4.92 -11.25
C ASN A 240 -5.16 -3.43 -10.92
N ALA A 241 -6.06 -2.59 -11.44
CA ALA A 241 -6.13 -1.17 -11.09
C ALA A 241 -6.44 -0.98 -9.59
N GLU A 242 -7.36 -1.79 -9.04
CA GLU A 242 -7.75 -1.77 -7.64
C GLU A 242 -6.59 -2.19 -6.72
N ILE A 243 -5.90 -3.27 -7.07
CA ILE A 243 -4.69 -3.74 -6.37
C ILE A 243 -3.60 -2.67 -6.40
N THR A 244 -3.30 -2.11 -7.57
CA THR A 244 -2.28 -1.05 -7.72
C THR A 244 -2.59 0.13 -6.83
N SER A 245 -3.85 0.56 -6.83
CA SER A 245 -4.30 1.68 -6.02
C SER A 245 -4.23 1.40 -4.52
N HIS A 246 -4.55 0.18 -4.09
CA HIS A 246 -4.37 -0.26 -2.71
C HIS A 246 -2.89 -0.25 -2.28
N ILE A 247 -2.00 -0.79 -3.11
CA ILE A 247 -0.56 -0.82 -2.82
C ILE A 247 0.02 0.59 -2.80
N TYR A 248 -0.30 1.45 -3.78
CA TYR A 248 0.22 2.82 -3.86
C TYR A 248 -0.22 3.68 -2.67
N ALA A 249 -1.48 3.52 -2.24
CA ALA A 249 -2.01 4.28 -1.11
C ALA A 249 -1.31 3.94 0.21
N ASN A 250 -0.93 2.67 0.41
CA ASN A 250 -0.44 2.16 1.68
C ASN A 250 1.08 2.02 1.74
N TYR A 251 1.71 1.64 0.63
CA TYR A 251 3.13 1.30 0.55
C TYR A 251 3.91 2.19 -0.43
N GLY A 252 3.24 2.88 -1.35
CA GLY A 252 3.90 3.71 -2.37
C GLY A 252 4.13 2.98 -3.69
N LYS A 253 4.85 3.62 -4.61
CA LYS A 253 5.06 3.13 -5.97
C LYS A 253 5.92 1.87 -5.95
N ILE A 254 5.48 0.86 -6.66
CA ILE A 254 6.22 -0.35 -6.99
C ILE A 254 6.28 -0.48 -8.51
N GLY A 255 7.28 -1.20 -9.01
CA GLY A 255 7.39 -1.47 -10.43
C GLY A 255 6.24 -2.35 -10.92
N LEU A 256 5.67 -2.02 -12.08
CA LEU A 256 4.48 -2.69 -12.62
C LEU A 256 4.72 -4.17 -12.92
N GLU A 257 5.88 -4.50 -13.47
CA GLU A 257 6.29 -5.89 -13.71
C GLU A 257 6.40 -6.66 -12.39
N THR A 258 6.99 -6.03 -11.38
CA THR A 258 7.10 -6.62 -10.04
C THR A 258 5.71 -6.88 -9.45
N LEU A 259 4.83 -5.88 -9.45
CA LEU A 259 3.47 -6.03 -8.90
C LEU A 259 2.65 -7.08 -9.65
N SER A 260 2.76 -7.13 -10.97
CA SER A 260 2.06 -8.13 -11.79
C SER A 260 2.50 -9.55 -11.45
N ASN A 261 3.80 -9.76 -11.19
CA ASN A 261 4.34 -11.06 -10.76
C ASN A 261 3.95 -11.45 -9.33
N LEU A 262 3.57 -10.48 -8.47
CA LEU A 262 3.06 -10.76 -7.13
C LEU A 262 1.58 -11.18 -7.14
N GLY A 263 0.84 -10.82 -8.19
CA GLY A 263 -0.57 -11.17 -8.37
C GLY A 263 -0.83 -12.53 -9.04
N GLN A 264 0.22 -13.19 -9.53
CA GLN A 264 0.20 -14.57 -10.01
C GLN A 264 0.40 -15.56 -8.85
#